data_AF-A0A091VA17-F1
#
_entry.id   AF-A0A091VA17-F1
#
_cell.length_a   1.000
_cell.length_b   1.000
_cell.length_c   1.000
_cell.angle_alpha   90.00
_cell.angle_beta   90.00
_cell.angle_gamma   90.00
#
_symmetry.space_group_name_H-M   'P 1'
#
loop_
_entity.id
_entity.type
_entity.pdbx_description
1 polymer ?
#
loop_
_entity_poly.entity_id
_entity_poly.type
_entity_poly.pdbx_seq_one_letter_code
_entity_poly.pdbx_strand_id
1 'polypeptide(L)' 'MSCYDLCPPKTSVAVPQPIAESCNAVRPRQCPDSTALIQPPPVVVTFPGPILSSFPQQAVVGSSGAPAFGGSL' A
#
# COMPACT_ATOMS: atom_id res chain seq x y z
N MET A 1 6.74 -30.29 12.41
CA MET A 1 8.20 -30.38 12.27
C MET A 1 8.86 -29.40 13.23
N SER A 2 9.88 -29.83 13.97
CA SER A 2 10.65 -28.96 14.88
C SER A 2 11.91 -28.46 14.17
N CYS A 3 12.45 -27.33 14.64
CA CYS A 3 13.82 -26.95 14.32
C CYS A 3 14.80 -27.93 14.99
N TYR A 4 15.91 -28.25 14.33
CA TYR A 4 16.98 -29.06 14.89
C TYR A 4 18.33 -28.35 14.78
N ASP A 5 19.18 -28.53 15.79
CA ASP A 5 20.55 -28.04 15.76
C ASP A 5 21.41 -28.93 14.86
N LEU A 6 22.20 -28.31 13.99
CA LEU A 6 23.23 -28.99 13.22
C LEU A 6 24.55 -29.02 14.02
N CYS A 7 24.58 -29.73 15.16
CA CYS A 7 25.82 -29.99 15.91
C CYS A 7 26.32 -31.42 15.59
N PRO A 8 27.55 -31.60 15.08
CA PRO A 8 28.09 -32.93 14.80
C PRO A 8 28.28 -33.71 16.11
N PRO A 9 28.00 -35.03 16.14
CA PRO A 9 28.23 -35.83 17.32
C PRO A 9 29.73 -35.79 17.68
N LYS A 10 30.05 -35.42 18.91
CA LYS A 10 31.42 -35.54 19.44
C LYS A 10 31.79 -37.03 19.46
N THR A 11 32.83 -37.39 18.73
CA THR A 11 33.31 -38.76 18.52
C THR A 11 33.68 -39.48 19.82
N SER A 12 32.91 -40.54 20.12
CA SER A 12 33.28 -41.83 20.75
C SER A 12 34.33 -41.87 21.87
N VAL A 13 34.18 -41.05 22.92
CA VAL A 13 34.72 -41.41 24.24
C VAL A 13 33.53 -41.63 25.17
N ALA A 14 33.54 -42.72 25.94
CA ALA A 14 32.51 -43.08 26.90
C ALA A 14 32.44 -42.05 28.04
N VAL A 15 31.87 -40.88 27.76
CA VAL A 15 31.60 -39.80 28.70
C VAL A 15 30.08 -39.69 28.79
N PRO A 16 29.49 -39.64 29.99
CA PRO A 16 28.05 -39.40 30.13
C PRO A 16 27.70 -38.11 29.38
N GLN A 17 26.78 -38.20 28.42
CA GLN A 17 26.39 -37.07 27.60
C GLN A 17 25.91 -35.93 28.51
N PRO A 18 26.48 -34.71 28.39
CA PRO A 18 25.97 -33.57 29.14
C PRO A 18 24.52 -33.33 28.74
N ILE A 19 23.65 -33.14 29.73
CA ILE A 19 22.20 -32.95 29.56
C ILE A 19 21.89 -31.64 28.82
N ALA A 20 22.88 -30.75 28.70
CA ALA A 20 22.84 -29.55 27.89
C ALA A 20 24.08 -29.49 26.97
N GLU A 21 23.87 -29.76 25.69
CA GLU A 21 24.85 -29.48 24.63
C GLU A 21 24.68 -28.01 24.20
N SER A 22 25.44 -27.08 24.77
CA SER A 22 25.49 -25.70 24.26
C SER A 22 26.62 -25.58 23.23
N CYS A 23 26.29 -25.47 21.95
CA CYS A 23 27.27 -25.17 20.91
C CYS A 23 27.49 -23.63 20.90
N ASN A 24 28.59 -23.14 21.48
CA ASN A 24 28.91 -21.69 21.65
C ASN A 24 29.22 -20.94 20.33
N ALA A 25 29.00 -21.55 19.18
CA ALA A 25 29.15 -20.90 17.88
C ALA A 25 27.77 -20.44 17.40
N VAL A 26 27.70 -19.32 16.66
CA VAL A 26 26.49 -18.96 15.91
C VAL A 26 26.26 -20.06 14.87
N ARG A 27 25.36 -20.99 15.16
CA ARG A 27 25.07 -22.11 14.26
C ARG A 27 23.69 -21.93 13.65
N PRO A 28 23.56 -22.18 12.33
CA PRO A 28 22.26 -22.16 11.70
C PRO A 28 21.44 -23.34 12.23
N ARG A 29 20.28 -23.04 12.82
CA ARG A 29 19.21 -24.05 13.02
C ARG A 29 18.48 -24.20 11.71
N GLN A 30 18.35 -25.43 11.23
CA GLN A 30 17.48 -25.70 10.09
C GLN A 30 16.06 -25.82 10.62
N CYS A 31 15.22 -24.86 10.23
CA CYS A 31 13.80 -24.82 10.50
C CYS A 31 13.05 -24.93 9.17
N PRO A 32 11.83 -25.50 9.16
CA PRO A 32 10.94 -25.34 8.01
C PRO A 32 10.59 -23.86 7.80
N ASP A 33 10.25 -23.49 6.57
CA ASP A 33 9.81 -22.13 6.24
C ASP A 33 8.58 -21.75 7.06
N SER A 34 8.62 -20.57 7.71
CA SER A 34 7.48 -20.01 8.42
C SER A 34 6.74 -19.02 7.53
N THR A 35 5.43 -19.16 7.41
CA THR A 35 4.57 -18.17 6.72
C THR A 35 3.91 -17.25 7.74
N ALA A 36 4.06 -15.93 7.58
CA ALA A 36 3.31 -14.93 8.32
C ALA A 36 2.23 -14.33 7.43
N LEU A 37 0.97 -14.32 7.89
CA LEU A 37 -0.14 -13.66 7.20
C LEU A 37 -0.55 -12.42 7.99
N ILE A 38 -0.57 -11.27 7.32
CA ILE A 38 -1.06 -10.01 7.86
C ILE A 38 -2.45 -9.76 7.27
N GLN A 39 -3.48 -9.70 8.11
CA GLN A 39 -4.84 -9.32 7.70
C GLN A 39 -5.12 -7.87 8.12
N PRO A 40 -4.99 -6.90 7.21
CA PRO A 40 -5.40 -5.53 7.50
C PRO A 40 -6.93 -5.43 7.65
N PRO A 41 -7.43 -4.50 8.47
CA PRO A 41 -8.87 -4.26 8.58
C PRO A 41 -9.44 -3.73 7.24
N PRO A 42 -10.73 -3.96 6.95
CA PRO A 42 -11.37 -3.41 5.76
C PRO A 42 -11.38 -1.87 5.81
N VAL A 43 -11.07 -1.23 4.68
CA VAL A 43 -11.09 0.24 4.52
C VAL A 43 -12.22 0.62 3.57
N VAL A 44 -13.09 1.54 4.00
CA VAL A 44 -14.16 2.11 3.17
C VAL A 44 -13.78 3.52 2.76
N VAL A 45 -13.81 3.80 1.45
CA VAL A 45 -13.57 5.14 0.90
C VAL A 45 -14.87 5.66 0.31
N THR A 46 -15.30 6.85 0.75
CA THR A 46 -16.46 7.55 0.19
C THR A 46 -15.97 8.72 -0.66
N PHE A 47 -16.37 8.76 -1.94
CA PHE A 47 -16.09 9.88 -2.82
C PHE A 47 -17.28 10.85 -2.79
N PRO A 48 -17.05 12.17 -2.63
CA PRO A 48 -18.11 13.14 -2.78
C PRO A 48 -18.67 13.08 -4.20
N GLY A 49 -19.99 13.25 -4.34
CA GLY A 49 -20.64 13.29 -5.65
C GLY A 49 -20.12 14.45 -6.52
N PRO A 50 -20.35 14.40 -7.85
CA PRO A 50 -19.92 15.46 -8.75
C PRO A 50 -20.60 16.80 -8.40
N ILE A 51 -19.82 17.87 -8.34
CA ILE A 51 -20.35 19.23 -8.23
C ILE A 51 -20.73 19.70 -9.64
N LEU A 52 -22.03 19.88 -9.89
CA LEU A 52 -22.52 20.47 -11.14
C LEU A 52 -22.62 21.99 -10.97
N SER A 53 -21.73 22.74 -11.62
CA SER A 53 -21.82 24.21 -11.68
C SER A 53 -22.33 24.63 -13.06
N SER A 54 -23.42 25.39 -13.10
CA SER A 54 -23.89 26.08 -14.30
C SER A 54 -23.46 27.54 -14.23
N PHE A 55 -22.69 27.99 -15.22
CA PHE A 55 -22.34 29.41 -15.40
C PHE A 55 -23.26 29.99 -16.48
N PRO A 56 -24.40 30.62 -16.12
CA PRO A 56 -25.24 31.25 -17.12
C PRO A 56 -24.44 32.36 -17.83
N GLN A 57 -24.30 32.25 -19.14
CA GLN A 57 -23.71 33.31 -19.96
C GLN A 57 -24.68 34.48 -19.99
N GLN A 58 -24.46 35.50 -19.17
CA GLN A 58 -25.16 36.76 -19.33
C GLN A 58 -24.74 37.36 -20.67
N ALA A 59 -25.64 37.39 -21.64
CA ALA A 59 -25.45 38.06 -22.90
C ALA A 59 -26.10 39.45 -22.83
N VAL A 60 -25.30 40.49 -23.02
CA VAL A 60 -25.82 41.85 -23.25
C VAL A 60 -26.19 41.97 -24.72
N VAL A 61 -27.48 42.20 -25.00
CA VAL A 61 -27.98 42.47 -26.35
C VAL A 61 -28.04 43.99 -26.55
N GLY A 62 -27.21 44.52 -27.46
CA GLY A 62 -27.24 45.92 -27.87
C GLY A 62 -28.03 46.11 -29.17
N SER A 63 -28.78 47.21 -29.29
CA SER A 63 -29.47 47.59 -30.53
C SER A 63 -28.59 48.57 -31.33
N SER A 64 -28.40 48.31 -32.62
CA SER A 64 -27.87 49.32 -33.54
C SER A 64 -29.02 50.21 -34.00
N GLY A 65 -28.93 51.53 -33.78
CA GLY A 65 -29.99 52.49 -34.13
C GLY A 65 -30.31 52.52 -35.63
N ALA A 66 -31.51 53.02 -35.98
CA ALA A 66 -31.96 53.11 -37.38
C ALA A 66 -31.06 54.05 -38.20
N PRO A 67 -30.73 53.72 -39.47
CA PRO A 67 -29.95 54.61 -40.32
C PRO A 67 -30.75 55.90 -40.60
N ALA A 68 -30.13 57.06 -40.37
CA ALA A 68 -30.72 58.34 -40.73
C ALA A 68 -30.73 58.51 -42.25
N PHE A 69 -31.92 58.55 -42.87
CA PHE A 69 -32.08 58.92 -44.27
C PHE A 69 -32.19 60.45 -44.37
N GLY A 70 -31.05 61.11 -44.54
CA GLY A 70 -30.99 62.54 -44.86
C GLY A 70 -31.13 62.75 -46.37
N GLY A 71 -32.36 62.72 -46.88
CA GLY A 71 -32.67 63.07 -48.27
C GLY A 71 -32.51 64.58 -48.51
N SER A 72 -31.83 64.93 -49.61
CA SER A 72 -31.60 66.28 -50.11
C SER A 72 -32.90 67.05 -50.34
N LEU A 73 -32.98 68.27 -49.80
CA LEU A 73 -33.46 69.50 -50.46
C LEU A 73 -32.69 70.69 -49.87
#